data_AF-A0A819KS81-F1
#
_entry.id   AF-A0A819KS81-F1
#
_cell.length_a   1.000
_cell.length_b   1.000
_cell.length_c   1.000
_cell.angle_alpha   90.00
_cell.angle_beta   90.00
_cell.angle_gamma   90.00
#
_symmetry.space_group_name_H-M   'P 1'
#
loop_
_entity.id
_entity.type
_entity.pdbx_description
1 polymer ?
#
loop_
_entity_poly.entity_id
_entity_poly.type
_entity_poly.pdbx_seq_one_letter_code
_entity_poly.pdbx_strand_id
1 'polypeptide(L)'
;MSFSSLRGIRSVLSYRQYIRYFQLQQRYLVTITDEYRPSTKSRSSLKGVELLRNPALNKGMGFTLEERQHMGIHGLLPPAVLTQDIQALRFMINFHRLNNDLDRYSELMNLSDRNEKLFYRVIADNIEELIPIVYTPTVGLACQKYGLVFKRPRGLFITIHDKGHIYDILCNWTESQVKAIVVTDGERILGLGDLGTFGMGIPVGKLQLYT
;
A
#
# COMPACT_ATOMS: atom_id res chain seq x y z
N MET A 1 -38.05 0.94 37.69
CA MET A 1 -36.84 1.22 38.51
C MET A 1 -35.82 0.16 38.12
N SER A 2 -34.82 0.37 37.25
CA SER A 2 -33.75 1.38 37.13
C SER A 2 -32.40 0.86 37.67
N PHE A 3 -31.34 1.21 36.91
CA PHE A 3 -29.88 1.14 37.15
C PHE A 3 -29.18 -0.21 36.90
N SER A 4 -28.43 -0.38 35.78
CA SER A 4 -27.05 0.08 35.47
C SER A 4 -25.98 -0.89 36.04
N SER A 5 -24.87 -1.28 35.41
CA SER A 5 -24.09 -0.71 34.31
C SER A 5 -23.15 -1.80 33.74
N LEU A 6 -23.17 -2.01 32.41
CA LEU A 6 -22.05 -2.62 31.70
C LEU A 6 -21.02 -1.52 31.42
N ARG A 7 -20.00 -1.42 32.29
CA ARG A 7 -18.79 -0.63 32.04
C ARG A 7 -17.58 -1.55 32.14
N GLY A 8 -16.75 -1.53 31.09
CA GLY A 8 -15.30 -1.68 31.27
C GLY A 8 -14.64 -2.91 30.68
N ILE A 9 -14.55 -3.00 29.36
CA ILE A 9 -13.35 -3.57 28.70
C ILE A 9 -12.91 -2.57 27.63
N ARG A 10 -12.24 -1.50 28.09
CA ARG A 10 -11.36 -0.69 27.25
C ARG A 10 -9.95 -1.23 27.45
N SER A 11 -9.52 -2.17 26.63
CA SER A 11 -8.09 -2.46 26.45
C SER A 11 -7.63 -1.83 25.14
N VAL A 12 -7.47 -0.50 25.14
CA VAL A 12 -6.64 0.15 24.14
C VAL A 12 -5.22 -0.35 24.41
N LEU A 13 -4.71 -1.23 23.57
CA LEU A 13 -3.32 -1.64 23.63
C LEU A 13 -2.48 -0.37 23.50
N SER A 14 -1.62 -0.09 24.48
CA SER A 14 -0.78 1.10 24.40
C SER A 14 0.15 0.97 23.19
N TYR A 15 0.52 2.09 22.56
CA TYR A 15 1.48 2.13 21.44
C TYR A 15 2.73 1.26 21.70
N ARG A 16 3.19 1.17 22.96
CA ARG A 16 4.29 0.29 23.38
C ARG A 16 3.97 -1.21 23.30
N GLN A 17 2.74 -1.62 23.57
CA GLN A 17 2.28 -3.01 23.41
C GLN A 17 2.15 -3.39 21.93
N TYR A 18 1.73 -2.46 21.07
CA TYR A 18 1.68 -2.65 19.62
C TYR A 18 3.09 -2.80 19.00
N ILE A 19 4.05 -1.95 19.37
CA ILE A 19 5.46 -2.09 18.92
C ILE A 19 6.06 -3.43 19.35
N ARG A 20 5.76 -3.90 20.57
CA ARG A 20 6.23 -5.20 21.07
C ARG A 20 5.61 -6.38 20.31
N TYR A 21 4.32 -6.27 19.96
CA TYR A 21 3.63 -7.25 19.11
C TYR A 21 4.23 -7.28 17.69
N PHE A 22 4.54 -6.11 17.12
CA PHE A 22 5.18 -5.98 15.80
C PHE A 22 6.61 -6.55 15.79
N GLN A 23 7.40 -6.29 16.85
CA GLN A 23 8.75 -6.84 17.02
C GLN A 23 8.77 -8.38 17.15
N LEU A 24 7.76 -8.98 17.80
CA LEU A 24 7.66 -10.44 17.93
C LEU A 24 7.39 -11.14 16.58
N GLN A 25 6.75 -10.45 15.63
CA GLN A 25 6.47 -10.94 14.27
C GLN A 25 7.63 -10.73 13.28
N GLN A 26 8.73 -10.09 13.69
CA GLN A 26 9.95 -9.92 12.89
C GLN A 26 10.98 -11.06 13.05
N ARG A 27 10.68 -12.08 13.86
CA ARG A 27 11.57 -13.24 14.10
C ARG A 27 11.74 -14.21 12.91
N TYR A 28 11.17 -13.91 11.75
CA TYR A 28 11.28 -14.68 10.50
C TYR A 28 11.89 -13.89 9.34
N LEU A 29 12.74 -12.89 9.63
CA LEU A 29 13.49 -12.18 8.60
C LEU A 29 14.82 -12.91 8.34
N VAL A 30 14.93 -13.55 7.18
CA VAL A 30 16.22 -13.99 6.63
C VAL A 30 16.81 -12.80 5.87
N THR A 31 17.82 -12.17 6.45
CA THR A 31 18.58 -11.09 5.81
C THR A 31 19.67 -11.70 4.95
N ILE A 32 19.47 -11.75 3.63
CA ILE A 32 20.56 -12.06 2.70
C ILE A 32 21.20 -10.72 2.31
N THR A 33 22.42 -10.46 2.78
CA THR A 33 23.26 -9.37 2.29
C THR A 33 24.29 -9.96 1.34
N ASP A 34 24.13 -9.74 0.05
CA ASP A 34 25.22 -9.87 -0.92
C ASP A 34 25.42 -8.53 -1.64
N GLU A 35 26.68 -8.16 -1.80
CA GLU A 35 27.11 -6.91 -2.42
C GLU A 35 26.91 -6.96 -3.95
N TYR A 36 25.74 -6.50 -4.40
CA TYR A 36 25.48 -6.26 -5.82
C TYR A 36 25.64 -4.77 -6.16
N ARG A 37 26.54 -4.46 -7.09
CA ARG A 37 26.72 -3.12 -7.69
C ARG A 37 25.75 -2.97 -8.89
N PRO A 38 24.70 -2.13 -8.81
CA PRO A 38 23.79 -1.98 -9.93
C PRO A 38 24.31 -0.94 -10.93
N SER A 39 24.14 -1.24 -12.22
CA SER A 39 24.20 -0.24 -13.29
C SER A 39 23.09 0.79 -13.07
N THR A 40 23.46 2.07 -13.02
CA THR A 40 22.55 3.20 -12.85
C THR A 40 21.64 3.35 -14.09
N LYS A 41 20.45 2.76 -14.06
CA LYS A 41 19.37 3.24 -14.94
C LYS A 41 19.02 4.67 -14.51
N SER A 42 19.40 5.63 -15.34
CA SER A 42 18.99 7.04 -15.22
C SER A 42 17.49 7.11 -14.95
N ARG A 43 17.06 7.84 -13.91
CA ARG A 43 15.64 8.18 -13.67
C ARG A 43 15.11 8.83 -14.94
N SER A 44 14.40 8.06 -15.74
CA SER A 44 13.91 8.46 -17.05
C SER A 44 13.07 9.73 -16.96
N SER A 45 13.27 10.63 -17.91
CA SER A 45 12.52 11.85 -18.18
C SER A 45 11.06 11.56 -18.60
N LEU A 46 10.30 10.82 -17.78
CA LEU A 46 8.91 10.51 -18.07
C LEU A 46 8.13 11.82 -18.24
N LYS A 47 7.29 11.87 -19.28
CA LYS A 47 6.46 13.02 -19.63
C LYS A 47 5.06 12.55 -20.03
N GLY A 48 4.14 13.51 -20.14
CA GLY A 48 2.78 13.25 -20.61
C GLY A 48 2.05 12.20 -19.79
N VAL A 49 1.32 11.32 -20.46
CA VAL A 49 0.46 10.30 -19.84
C VAL A 49 1.27 9.27 -19.03
N GLU A 50 2.49 8.96 -19.44
CA GLU A 50 3.33 7.99 -18.73
C GLU A 50 3.72 8.49 -17.33
N LEU A 51 4.03 9.78 -17.21
CA LEU A 51 4.28 10.41 -15.92
C LEU A 51 3.03 10.38 -15.03
N LEU A 52 1.84 10.64 -15.58
CA LEU A 52 0.58 10.58 -14.83
C LEU A 52 0.21 9.16 -14.40
N ARG A 53 0.71 8.13 -15.10
CA ARG A 53 0.50 6.71 -14.75
C ARG A 53 1.50 6.20 -13.72
N ASN A 54 2.61 6.91 -13.49
CA ASN A 54 3.62 6.51 -12.51
C ASN A 54 3.25 7.04 -11.10
N PRO A 55 2.88 6.16 -10.14
CA PRO A 55 2.39 6.61 -8.83
C PRO A 55 3.44 7.34 -7.99
N ALA A 56 4.73 7.06 -8.19
CA ALA A 56 5.83 7.68 -7.45
C ALA A 56 6.08 9.13 -7.90
N LEU A 57 5.75 9.46 -9.15
CA LEU A 57 5.94 10.79 -9.75
C LEU A 57 4.65 11.62 -9.80
N ASN A 58 3.51 10.97 -9.93
CA ASN A 58 2.23 11.64 -10.12
C ASN A 58 1.81 12.44 -8.88
N LYS A 59 1.56 13.74 -9.06
CA LYS A 59 1.03 14.65 -8.04
C LYS A 59 -0.47 14.93 -8.19
N GLY A 60 -1.13 14.33 -9.19
CA GLY A 60 -2.53 14.62 -9.53
C GLY A 60 -2.73 16.10 -9.87
N MET A 61 -3.72 16.75 -9.25
CA MET A 61 -3.93 18.19 -9.43
C MET A 61 -2.91 19.06 -8.68
N GLY A 62 -1.95 18.46 -7.98
CA GLY A 62 -0.86 19.17 -7.30
C GLY A 62 0.26 19.67 -8.22
N PHE A 63 0.26 19.31 -9.50
CA PHE A 63 1.22 19.89 -10.45
C PHE A 63 0.93 21.37 -10.69
N THR A 64 1.95 22.22 -10.55
CA THR A 64 1.86 23.65 -10.89
C THR A 64 1.68 23.86 -12.38
N LEU A 65 1.26 25.05 -12.82
CA LEU A 65 1.14 25.35 -14.25
C LEU A 65 2.47 25.17 -14.99
N GLU A 66 3.56 25.64 -14.39
CA GLU A 66 4.91 25.51 -14.93
C GLU A 66 5.33 24.04 -15.07
N GLU A 67 5.13 23.23 -14.02
CA GLU A 67 5.41 21.78 -14.08
C GLU A 67 4.61 21.12 -15.20
N ARG A 68 3.32 21.48 -15.34
CA ARG A 68 2.46 20.90 -16.37
C ARG A 68 2.96 21.18 -17.78
N GLN A 69 3.44 22.39 -18.04
CA GLN A 69 4.01 22.78 -19.33
C GLN A 69 5.30 22.02 -19.61
N HIS A 70 6.24 22.01 -18.67
CA HIS A 70 7.54 21.34 -18.84
C HIS A 70 7.45 19.82 -18.98
N MET A 71 6.52 19.20 -18.24
CA MET A 71 6.28 17.75 -18.24
C MET A 71 5.33 17.31 -19.36
N GLY A 72 4.78 18.23 -20.16
CA GLY A 72 3.88 17.90 -21.27
C GLY A 72 2.53 17.32 -20.84
N ILE A 73 2.02 17.76 -19.69
CA ILE A 73 0.71 17.34 -19.12
C ILE A 73 -0.31 18.48 -19.05
N HIS A 74 0.05 19.68 -19.52
CA HIS A 74 -0.89 20.79 -19.66
C HIS A 74 -2.02 20.39 -20.62
N GLY A 75 -3.27 20.63 -20.23
CA GLY A 75 -4.47 20.17 -20.95
C GLY A 75 -4.94 18.75 -20.60
N LEU A 76 -4.11 17.93 -19.92
CA LEU A 76 -4.50 16.58 -19.49
C LEU A 76 -5.14 16.54 -18.10
N LEU A 77 -5.12 17.66 -17.37
CA LEU A 77 -5.65 17.82 -16.02
C LEU A 77 -6.58 19.03 -15.96
N PRO A 78 -7.61 19.03 -15.09
CA PRO A 78 -8.41 20.21 -14.81
C PRO A 78 -7.54 21.43 -14.44
N PRO A 79 -7.93 22.67 -14.78
CA PRO A 79 -7.07 23.85 -14.64
C PRO A 79 -6.72 24.23 -13.20
N ALA A 80 -7.48 23.75 -12.21
CA ALA A 80 -7.20 23.99 -10.80
C ALA A 80 -5.89 23.32 -10.35
N VAL A 81 -5.12 24.03 -9.53
CA VAL A 81 -3.93 23.51 -8.83
C VAL A 81 -4.27 23.38 -7.36
N LEU A 82 -4.14 22.17 -6.80
CA LEU A 82 -4.52 21.87 -5.42
C LEU A 82 -3.30 21.56 -4.56
N THR A 83 -3.21 22.17 -3.40
CA THR A 83 -2.20 21.79 -2.39
C THR A 83 -2.42 20.34 -1.94
N GLN A 84 -1.38 19.72 -1.39
CA GLN A 84 -1.47 18.34 -0.90
C GLN A 84 -2.53 18.20 0.21
N ASP A 85 -2.69 19.22 1.07
CA ASP A 85 -3.70 19.22 2.14
C ASP A 85 -5.12 19.24 1.59
N ILE A 86 -5.41 20.03 0.54
CA ILE A 86 -6.73 20.04 -0.10
C ILE A 86 -7.01 18.69 -0.77
N GLN A 87 -5.99 18.08 -1.39
CA GLN A 87 -6.13 16.75 -1.99
C GLN A 87 -6.41 15.68 -0.93
N ALA A 88 -5.72 15.72 0.21
CA ALA A 88 -5.94 14.82 1.33
C ALA A 88 -7.35 15.00 1.93
N LEU A 89 -7.78 16.24 2.16
CA LEU A 89 -9.13 16.56 2.63
C LEU A 89 -10.20 16.00 1.68
N ARG A 90 -10.05 16.25 0.37
CA ARG A 90 -10.98 15.73 -0.64
C ARG A 90 -11.02 14.20 -0.66
N PHE A 91 -9.87 13.56 -0.47
CA PHE A 91 -9.82 12.10 -0.35
C PHE A 91 -10.61 11.62 0.87
N MET A 92 -10.34 12.19 2.05
CA MET A 92 -11.03 11.80 3.30
C MET A 92 -12.54 12.04 3.24
N ILE A 93 -13.00 13.12 2.62
CA ILE A 93 -14.44 13.37 2.40
C ILE A 93 -15.07 12.23 1.58
N ASN A 94 -14.43 11.78 0.51
CA ASN A 94 -14.95 10.67 -0.29
C ASN A 94 -14.83 9.33 0.44
N PHE A 95 -13.74 9.13 1.17
CA PHE A 95 -13.50 7.94 1.97
C PHE A 95 -14.58 7.73 3.03
N HIS A 96 -14.98 8.77 3.77
CA HIS A 96 -16.05 8.70 4.77
C HIS A 96 -17.44 8.45 4.19
N ARG A 97 -17.64 8.67 2.88
CA ARG A 97 -18.91 8.36 2.20
C ARG A 97 -19.06 6.89 1.85
N LEU A 98 -17.99 6.10 1.94
CA LEU A 98 -18.02 4.66 1.68
C LEU A 98 -18.67 3.94 2.86
N ASN A 99 -19.49 2.94 2.55
CA ASN A 99 -20.38 2.30 3.53
C ASN A 99 -19.75 1.09 4.23
N ASN A 100 -18.65 0.55 3.71
CA ASN A 100 -17.98 -0.61 4.30
C ASN A 100 -16.46 -0.53 4.15
N ASP A 101 -15.76 -1.30 4.98
CA ASP A 101 -14.29 -1.25 5.07
C ASP A 101 -13.59 -1.86 3.86
N LEU A 102 -14.24 -2.79 3.15
CA LEU A 102 -13.66 -3.38 1.94
C LEU A 102 -13.61 -2.34 0.78
N ASP A 103 -14.65 -1.53 0.64
CA ASP A 103 -14.67 -0.42 -0.30
C ASP A 103 -13.66 0.66 0.08
N ARG A 104 -13.54 0.97 1.38
CA ARG A 104 -12.51 1.87 1.92
C ARG A 104 -11.09 1.37 1.65
N TYR A 105 -10.85 0.08 1.84
CA TYR A 105 -9.60 -0.58 1.47
C TYR A 105 -9.33 -0.44 -0.03
N SER A 106 -10.33 -0.73 -0.87
CA SER A 106 -10.20 -0.60 -2.31
C SER A 106 -9.85 0.83 -2.72
N GLU A 107 -10.45 1.84 -2.09
CA GLU A 107 -10.17 3.24 -2.41
C GLU A 107 -8.79 3.71 -1.94
N LEU A 108 -8.30 3.21 -0.79
CA LEU A 108 -6.91 3.43 -0.36
C LEU A 108 -5.91 2.77 -1.31
N MET A 109 -6.18 1.54 -1.76
CA MET A 109 -5.33 0.88 -2.75
C MET A 109 -5.35 1.64 -4.09
N ASN A 110 -6.52 2.12 -4.52
CA ASN A 110 -6.61 2.98 -5.72
C ASN A 110 -5.79 4.27 -5.55
N LEU A 111 -5.77 4.87 -4.35
CA LEU A 111 -4.95 6.06 -4.09
C LEU A 111 -3.45 5.73 -4.20
N SER A 112 -3.00 4.65 -3.56
CA SER A 112 -1.61 4.17 -3.66
C SER A 112 -1.20 3.90 -5.12
N ASP A 113 -2.11 3.36 -5.95
CA ASP A 113 -1.89 3.08 -7.37
C ASP A 113 -1.91 4.33 -8.27
N ARG A 114 -2.29 5.50 -7.74
CA ARG A 114 -2.39 6.76 -8.49
C ARG A 114 -1.36 7.78 -8.04
N ASN A 115 -1.17 7.94 -6.74
CA ASN A 115 -0.30 8.95 -6.13
C ASN A 115 0.20 8.43 -4.78
N GLU A 116 1.39 7.86 -4.80
CA GLU A 116 2.02 7.20 -3.66
C GLU A 116 2.31 8.19 -2.53
N LYS A 117 2.77 9.41 -2.87
CA LYS A 117 3.06 10.44 -1.86
C LYS A 117 1.80 10.91 -1.13
N LEU A 118 0.69 11.05 -1.84
CA LEU A 118 -0.58 11.42 -1.23
C LEU A 118 -1.14 10.28 -0.37
N PHE A 119 -0.98 9.02 -0.80
CA PHE A 119 -1.34 7.85 0.00
C PHE A 119 -0.65 7.85 1.36
N TYR A 120 0.68 7.97 1.39
CA TYR A 120 1.42 7.98 2.66
C TYR A 120 1.12 9.21 3.51
N ARG A 121 0.93 10.38 2.89
CA ARG A 121 0.49 11.59 3.61
C ARG A 121 -0.85 11.37 4.32
N VAL A 122 -1.84 10.83 3.62
CA VAL A 122 -3.18 10.56 4.19
C VAL A 122 -3.12 9.56 5.33
N ILE A 123 -2.33 8.49 5.19
CA ILE A 123 -2.14 7.49 6.25
C ILE A 123 -1.44 8.09 7.47
N ALA A 124 -0.36 8.83 7.27
CA ALA A 124 0.40 9.42 8.37
C ALA A 124 -0.46 10.39 9.20
N ASP A 125 -1.28 11.20 8.53
CA ASP A 125 -2.14 12.18 9.20
C ASP A 125 -3.35 11.55 9.92
N ASN A 126 -3.78 10.34 9.52
CA ASN A 126 -5.00 9.68 10.01
C ASN A 126 -4.75 8.22 10.47
N ILE A 127 -3.58 7.99 11.08
CA ILE A 127 -3.04 6.64 11.29
C ILE A 127 -3.97 5.73 12.11
N GLU A 128 -4.61 6.27 13.15
CA GLU A 128 -5.51 5.51 14.04
C GLU A 128 -6.74 5.00 13.31
N GLU A 129 -7.28 5.80 12.38
CA GLU A 129 -8.46 5.45 11.59
C GLU A 129 -8.12 4.50 10.44
N LEU A 130 -6.98 4.70 9.78
CA LEU A 130 -6.68 4.03 8.52
C LEU A 130 -5.90 2.72 8.68
N ILE A 131 -5.14 2.51 9.77
CA ILE A 131 -4.44 1.24 10.03
C ILE A 131 -5.39 0.03 9.98
N PRO A 132 -6.57 0.03 10.66
CA PRO A 132 -7.50 -1.10 10.61
C PRO A 132 -8.05 -1.41 9.23
N ILE A 133 -7.97 -0.46 8.30
CA ILE A 133 -8.43 -0.58 6.93
C ILE A 133 -7.32 -1.12 6.02
N VAL A 134 -6.11 -0.56 6.07
CA VAL A 134 -4.99 -1.04 5.22
C VAL A 134 -4.37 -2.34 5.71
N TYR A 135 -4.56 -2.66 6.99
CA TYR A 135 -4.06 -3.87 7.62
C TYR A 135 -5.19 -4.64 8.31
N THR A 136 -4.92 -5.29 9.43
CA THR A 136 -5.90 -6.13 10.13
C THR A 136 -6.98 -5.29 10.81
N PRO A 137 -8.26 -5.69 10.74
CA PRO A 137 -8.77 -6.96 10.19
C PRO A 137 -9.09 -6.93 8.68
N THR A 138 -9.22 -5.75 8.07
CA THR A 138 -9.77 -5.57 6.72
C THR A 138 -8.94 -6.21 5.62
N VAL A 139 -7.60 -6.19 5.72
CA VAL A 139 -6.72 -6.86 4.76
C VAL A 139 -6.97 -8.36 4.69
N GLY A 140 -7.36 -9.00 5.81
CA GLY A 140 -7.72 -10.41 5.84
C GLY A 140 -8.99 -10.68 5.03
N LEU A 141 -10.00 -9.83 5.18
CA LEU A 141 -11.21 -9.87 4.36
C LEU A 141 -10.90 -9.62 2.88
N ALA A 142 -10.00 -8.69 2.57
CA ALA A 142 -9.54 -8.44 1.21
C ALA A 142 -8.81 -9.65 0.62
N CYS A 143 -8.01 -10.37 1.42
CA CYS A 143 -7.39 -11.64 1.00
C CYS A 143 -8.45 -12.72 0.72
N GLN A 144 -9.45 -12.90 1.59
CA GLN A 144 -10.54 -13.86 1.33
C GLN A 144 -11.32 -13.57 0.05
N LYS A 145 -11.40 -12.29 -0.35
CA LYS A 145 -12.08 -11.83 -1.55
C LYS A 145 -11.13 -11.42 -2.68
N TYR A 146 -9.86 -11.83 -2.62
CA TYR A 146 -8.79 -11.26 -3.46
C TYR A 146 -9.11 -11.32 -4.95
N GLY A 147 -9.60 -12.46 -5.45
CA GLY A 147 -10.00 -12.61 -6.86
C GLY A 147 -11.11 -11.66 -7.31
N LEU A 148 -12.00 -11.21 -6.41
CA LEU A 148 -13.06 -10.25 -6.70
C LEU A 148 -12.59 -8.80 -6.64
N VAL A 149 -11.62 -8.50 -5.77
CA VAL A 149 -11.12 -7.13 -5.54
C VAL A 149 -9.81 -6.84 -6.29
N PHE A 150 -9.24 -7.83 -6.99
CA PHE A 150 -8.03 -7.69 -7.77
C PHE A 150 -8.22 -6.64 -8.89
N LYS A 151 -7.35 -5.62 -8.89
CA LYS A 151 -7.39 -4.53 -9.88
C LYS A 151 -6.06 -4.30 -10.56
N ARG A 152 -5.01 -4.06 -9.75
CA ARG A 152 -3.63 -3.91 -10.22
C ARG A 152 -2.72 -4.90 -9.52
N PRO A 153 -1.82 -5.56 -10.26
CA PRO A 153 -0.85 -6.46 -9.66
C PRO A 153 0.11 -5.66 -8.77
N ARG A 154 0.36 -6.18 -7.57
CA ARG A 154 1.34 -5.64 -6.63
C ARG A 154 2.19 -6.80 -6.12
N GLY A 155 3.51 -6.60 -6.09
CA GLY A 155 4.46 -7.63 -5.75
C GLY A 155 4.78 -8.58 -6.91
N LEU A 156 5.50 -9.65 -6.60
CA LEU A 156 5.86 -10.72 -7.53
C LEU A 156 5.21 -12.02 -7.09
N PHE A 157 4.80 -12.83 -8.06
CA PHE A 157 4.27 -14.18 -7.83
C PHE A 157 5.29 -15.18 -8.35
N ILE A 158 5.74 -16.08 -7.48
CA ILE A 158 6.70 -17.13 -7.81
C ILE A 158 6.07 -18.45 -7.38
N THR A 159 5.96 -19.38 -8.31
CA THR A 159 5.29 -20.68 -8.12
C THR A 159 6.32 -21.80 -8.04
N ILE A 160 5.87 -22.99 -7.63
CA ILE A 160 6.71 -24.19 -7.65
C ILE A 160 7.18 -24.58 -9.07
N HIS A 161 6.45 -24.13 -10.11
CA HIS A 161 6.76 -24.39 -11.52
C HIS A 161 7.88 -23.51 -12.06
N ASP A 162 8.25 -22.45 -11.35
CA ASP A 162 9.32 -21.52 -11.73
C ASP A 162 10.71 -22.00 -11.28
N LYS A 163 10.81 -23.26 -10.83
CA LYS A 163 12.07 -23.88 -10.40
C LYS A 163 13.09 -23.83 -11.55
N GLY A 164 14.21 -23.14 -11.32
CA GLY A 164 15.25 -22.90 -12.31
C GLY A 164 15.17 -21.53 -13.01
N HIS A 165 14.07 -20.80 -12.85
CA HIS A 165 13.80 -19.51 -13.51
C HIS A 165 13.50 -18.36 -12.54
N ILE A 166 13.71 -18.57 -11.23
CA ILE A 166 13.42 -17.55 -10.20
C ILE A 166 14.16 -16.24 -10.47
N TYR A 167 15.43 -16.30 -10.88
CA TYR A 167 16.23 -15.10 -11.17
C TYR A 167 15.62 -14.29 -12.31
N ASP A 168 15.17 -14.95 -13.38
CA ASP A 168 14.53 -14.29 -14.53
C ASP A 168 13.25 -13.54 -14.09
N ILE A 169 12.48 -14.11 -13.16
CA ILE A 169 11.31 -13.46 -12.58
C ILE A 169 11.69 -12.23 -11.76
N LEU A 170 12.73 -12.32 -10.93
CA LEU A 170 13.22 -11.19 -10.14
C LEU A 170 13.72 -10.04 -11.04
N CYS A 171 14.33 -10.36 -12.18
CA CYS A 171 14.76 -9.36 -13.17
C CYS A 171 13.62 -8.57 -13.82
N ASN A 172 12.37 -9.06 -13.74
CA ASN A 172 11.19 -8.32 -14.21
C ASN A 172 10.78 -7.20 -13.25
N TRP A 173 11.27 -7.17 -12.01
CA TRP A 173 10.99 -6.10 -11.07
C TRP A 173 11.66 -4.80 -11.51
N THR A 174 10.91 -3.70 -11.50
CA THR A 174 11.38 -2.43 -12.07
C THR A 174 12.43 -1.73 -11.21
N GLU A 175 12.45 -1.98 -9.90
CA GLU A 175 13.38 -1.36 -8.96
C GLU A 175 14.63 -2.23 -8.77
N SER A 176 15.79 -1.70 -9.13
CA SER A 176 17.06 -2.44 -9.03
C SER A 176 17.66 -2.45 -7.61
N GLN A 177 17.21 -1.56 -6.72
CA GLN A 177 17.75 -1.40 -5.36
C GLN A 177 16.72 -1.83 -4.30
N VAL A 178 16.40 -3.12 -4.28
CA VAL A 178 15.49 -3.69 -3.27
C VAL A 178 16.24 -3.86 -1.95
N LYS A 179 15.69 -3.30 -0.86
CA LYS A 179 16.27 -3.36 0.49
C LYS A 179 15.47 -4.20 1.49
N ALA A 180 14.21 -4.49 1.17
CA ALA A 180 13.31 -5.26 2.01
C ALA A 180 12.37 -6.10 1.14
N ILE A 181 12.17 -7.35 1.54
CA ILE A 181 11.24 -8.29 0.91
C ILE A 181 10.36 -8.85 2.02
N VAL A 182 9.05 -8.88 1.78
CA VAL A 182 8.09 -9.62 2.61
C VAL A 182 7.49 -10.71 1.72
N VAL A 183 7.62 -11.95 2.13
CA VAL A 183 7.16 -13.13 1.37
C VAL A 183 6.20 -13.95 2.22
N THR A 184 5.23 -14.60 1.56
CA THR A 184 4.30 -15.56 2.15
C THR A 184 3.96 -16.61 1.10
N ASP A 185 3.76 -17.84 1.54
CA ASP A 185 3.17 -18.94 0.76
C ASP A 185 1.64 -18.96 0.82
N GLY A 186 1.04 -18.19 1.73
CA GLY A 186 -0.40 -18.09 1.93
C GLY A 186 -1.02 -19.17 2.83
N GLU A 187 -0.23 -20.10 3.37
CA GLU A 187 -0.75 -21.28 4.09
C GLU A 187 -1.45 -20.92 5.41
N ARG A 188 -1.01 -19.84 6.06
CA ARG A 188 -1.59 -19.40 7.34
C ARG A 188 -1.78 -17.88 7.40
N ILE A 189 -2.82 -17.41 6.72
CA ILE A 189 -3.22 -16.01 6.78
C ILE A 189 -3.93 -15.72 8.10
N LEU A 190 -3.16 -15.27 9.09
CA LEU A 190 -3.66 -14.87 10.41
C LEU A 190 -4.50 -16.00 11.07
N GLY A 191 -5.78 -15.74 11.32
CA GLY A 191 -6.76 -16.72 11.81
C GLY A 191 -7.71 -17.25 10.72
N LEU A 192 -7.42 -16.96 9.45
CA LEU A 192 -8.29 -17.28 8.30
C LEU A 192 -7.91 -18.60 7.61
N GLY A 193 -6.77 -19.20 8.00
CA GLY A 193 -6.26 -20.44 7.43
C GLY A 193 -5.52 -20.22 6.11
N ASP A 194 -5.55 -21.23 5.27
CA ASP A 194 -4.87 -21.25 3.97
C ASP A 194 -5.69 -20.48 2.92
N LEU A 195 -5.09 -19.43 2.37
CA LEU A 195 -5.65 -18.66 1.26
C LEU A 195 -4.75 -18.74 0.00
N GLY A 196 -3.66 -19.51 0.03
CA GLY A 196 -2.68 -19.62 -1.04
C GLY A 196 -2.28 -18.26 -1.64
N THR A 197 -2.34 -18.15 -2.97
CA THR A 197 -2.00 -16.93 -3.71
C THR A 197 -2.79 -15.68 -3.29
N PHE A 198 -4.00 -15.85 -2.73
CA PHE A 198 -4.81 -14.73 -2.27
C PHE A 198 -4.25 -14.06 -1.00
N GLY A 199 -3.27 -14.69 -0.35
CA GLY A 199 -2.48 -14.13 0.73
C GLY A 199 -1.59 -12.94 0.36
N MET A 200 -1.46 -12.60 -0.94
CA MET A 200 -0.63 -11.48 -1.41
C MET A 200 -0.99 -10.11 -0.78
N GLY A 201 -2.22 -9.93 -0.31
CA GLY A 201 -2.59 -8.72 0.43
C GLY A 201 -1.76 -8.48 1.70
N ILE A 202 -1.27 -9.55 2.34
CA ILE A 202 -0.47 -9.47 3.57
C ILE A 202 0.91 -8.83 3.36
N PRO A 203 1.78 -9.32 2.44
CA PRO A 203 3.08 -8.68 2.20
C PRO A 203 2.93 -7.24 1.69
N VAL A 204 1.92 -6.97 0.84
CA VAL A 204 1.63 -5.61 0.38
C VAL A 204 1.28 -4.68 1.55
N GLY A 205 0.32 -5.07 2.40
CA GLY A 205 -0.06 -4.28 3.57
C GLY A 205 1.10 -4.12 4.57
N LYS A 206 1.93 -5.15 4.75
CA LYS A 206 3.09 -5.07 5.66
C LYS A 206 4.14 -4.08 5.14
N LEU A 207 4.45 -4.07 3.85
CA LEU A 207 5.37 -3.10 3.23
C LEU A 207 4.83 -1.66 3.31
N GLN A 208 3.51 -1.46 3.18
CA GLN A 208 2.90 -0.14 3.39
C GLN A 208 3.09 0.38 4.81
N LEU A 209 3.19 -0.49 5.82
CA LEU A 209 3.47 -0.10 7.21
C LEU A 209 4.96 0.14 7.48
N TYR A 210 5.86 -0.34 6.62
CA TYR A 210 7.32 -0.11 6.76
C TYR A 210 7.75 1.26 6.25
N THR A 211 6.96 1.88 5.39
CA THR A 211 7.29 3.15 4.70
C THR A 211 6.81 4.34 5.51
#